data_AF-A0A536SDL1-F1
#
_entry.id   AF-A0A536SDL1-F1
#
_cell.length_a   1.000
_cell.length_b   1.000
_cell.length_c   1.000
_cell.angle_alpha   90.00
_cell.angle_beta   90.00
_cell.angle_gamma   90.00
#
_symmetry.space_group_name_H-M   'P 1'
#
loop_
_entity.id
_entity.type
_entity.pdbx_description
1 polymer ?
#
loop_
_entity_poly.entity_id
_entity_poly.type
_entity_poly.pdbx_seq_one_letter_code
_entity_poly.pdbx_strand_id
1 'polypeptide(L)'
;MARYPGLTLRVLGKRAAALGPGKAELIERIAETGSISAAARAMGMSYRRAWQLVEALNRDFREPVVETAIGGRRGGGARVTPFGARLLGEFRALEAKASAAIAADLQRFNRHLRRR
;
A
#
# COMPACT_ATOMS: atom_id res chain seq x y z
N MET A 1 9.84 -4.20 4.74
CA MET A 1 10.20 -5.63 4.60
C MET A 1 9.00 -6.32 3.94
N ALA A 2 9.19 -7.06 2.83
CA ALA A 2 8.04 -7.63 2.11
C ALA A 2 7.27 -8.60 3.02
N ARG A 3 5.95 -8.42 3.14
CA ARG A 3 5.07 -9.24 3.99
C ARG A 3 5.00 -10.70 3.54
N TYR A 4 5.55 -10.99 2.35
CA TYR A 4 5.81 -12.31 1.79
C TYR A 4 7.24 -12.33 1.23
N PRO A 5 8.19 -13.07 1.83
CA PRO A 5 9.54 -13.15 1.28
C PRO A 5 9.51 -13.84 -0.10
N GLY A 6 9.93 -13.11 -1.14
CA GLY A 6 10.16 -13.63 -2.48
C GLY A 6 9.10 -13.29 -3.54
N LEU A 7 7.96 -12.69 -3.19
CA LEU A 7 6.95 -12.24 -4.16
C LEU A 7 6.49 -10.81 -3.88
N THR A 8 6.36 -10.02 -4.94
CA THR A 8 5.68 -8.71 -4.88
C THR A 8 4.50 -8.70 -5.84
N LEU A 9 3.29 -8.52 -5.31
CA LEU A 9 2.07 -8.41 -6.10
C LEU A 9 1.77 -6.93 -6.42
N ARG A 10 1.36 -6.67 -7.66
CA ARG A 10 0.85 -5.35 -8.08
C ARG A 10 -0.41 -5.56 -8.92
N VAL A 11 -1.50 -4.91 -8.52
CA VAL A 11 -2.73 -4.82 -9.31
C VAL A 11 -2.59 -3.64 -10.26
N LEU A 12 -2.68 -3.91 -11.56
CA LEU A 12 -2.58 -2.90 -12.60
C LEU A 12 -3.97 -2.35 -12.93
N GLY A 13 -4.09 -1.02 -12.96
CA GLY A 13 -5.23 -0.33 -13.54
C GLY A 13 -4.97 0.01 -15.01
N LYS A 14 -5.94 0.67 -15.66
CA LYS A 14 -5.88 0.97 -17.11
C LYS A 14 -4.69 1.83 -17.54
N ARG A 15 -4.09 2.64 -16.65
CA ARG A 15 -3.00 3.59 -16.98
C ARG A 15 -1.73 3.42 -16.13
N ALA A 16 -1.82 2.78 -14.97
CA ALA A 16 -0.70 2.58 -14.04
C ALA A 16 -1.03 1.49 -13.01
N ALA A 17 -0.06 1.09 -12.19
CA ALA A 17 -0.31 0.23 -11.04
C ALA A 17 -1.32 0.88 -10.08
N ALA A 18 -2.52 0.30 -9.98
CA ALA A 18 -3.60 0.78 -9.12
C ALA A 18 -3.23 0.60 -7.65
N LEU A 19 -2.75 -0.60 -7.28
CA LEU A 19 -2.34 -0.93 -5.91
C LEU A 19 -1.15 -1.90 -5.92
N GLY A 20 -0.18 -1.67 -5.04
CA GLY A 20 1.02 -2.47 -4.87
C GLY A 20 1.58 -2.24 -3.47
N PRO A 21 2.73 -2.83 -3.11
CA PRO A 21 3.22 -2.85 -1.73
C PRO A 21 3.36 -1.46 -1.11
N GLY A 22 3.90 -0.48 -1.85
CA GLY A 22 4.09 0.88 -1.33
C GLY A 22 2.78 1.62 -1.07
N LYS A 23 1.78 1.49 -1.95
CA LYS A 23 0.46 2.09 -1.74
C LYS A 23 -0.30 1.37 -0.60
N ALA A 24 -0.18 0.05 -0.51
CA ALA A 24 -0.78 -0.73 0.58
C ALA A 24 -0.17 -0.38 1.94
N GLU A 25 1.16 -0.29 2.03
CA GLU A 25 1.87 0.15 3.24
C GLU A 25 1.50 1.59 3.61
N LEU A 26 1.35 2.49 2.63
CA LEU A 26 0.91 3.86 2.91
C LEU A 26 -0.49 3.90 3.54
N ILE A 27 -1.43 3.11 3.04
CA ILE A 27 -2.78 3.00 3.61
C ILE A 27 -2.69 2.49 5.06
N GLU A 28 -1.92 1.44 5.32
CA GLU A 28 -1.70 0.90 6.67
C GLU A 28 -1.16 1.96 7.62
N ARG A 29 -0.11 2.68 7.22
CA ARG A 29 0.50 3.72 8.05
C ARG A 29 -0.44 4.89 8.31
N ILE A 30 -1.27 5.28 7.33
CA ILE A 30 -2.27 6.33 7.55
C ILE A 30 -3.35 5.84 8.51
N ALA A 31 -3.79 4.57 8.42
CA ALA A 31 -4.74 4.00 9.37
C ALA A 31 -4.19 3.97 10.81
N GLU A 32 -2.91 3.64 10.97
CA GLU A 32 -2.22 3.61 12.27
C GLU A 32 -2.01 5.01 12.87
N THR A 33 -1.61 5.98 12.04
CA THR A 33 -1.11 7.28 12.53
C THR A 33 -2.12 8.42 12.41
N GLY A 34 -3.17 8.27 11.61
CA GLY A 34 -4.09 9.36 11.28
C GLY A 34 -3.45 10.52 10.50
N SER A 35 -2.27 10.32 9.91
CA SER A 35 -1.47 11.39 9.30
C SER A 35 -0.63 10.95 8.10
N ILE A 36 -0.75 11.68 6.99
CA ILE A 36 0.10 11.47 5.80
C ILE A 36 1.56 11.81 6.10
N SER A 37 1.84 12.83 6.93
CA SER A 37 3.21 13.23 7.25
C SER A 37 3.90 12.23 8.18
N ALA A 38 3.16 11.62 9.12
CA ALA A 38 3.66 10.54 9.95
C ALA A 38 3.93 9.28 9.11
N ALA A 39 3.00 8.90 8.23
CA ALA A 39 3.17 7.79 7.32
C ALA A 39 4.38 7.97 6.38
N ALA A 40 4.55 9.15 5.80
CA ALA A 40 5.70 9.47 4.94
C ALA A 40 7.04 9.28 5.66
N ARG A 41 7.15 9.79 6.88
CA ARG A 41 8.36 9.62 7.73
C ARG A 41 8.62 8.15 8.05
N ALA A 42 7.58 7.40 8.43
CA ALA A 42 7.71 5.97 8.73
C ALA A 42 8.18 5.14 7.52
N MET A 43 7.84 5.58 6.31
CA MET A 43 8.23 4.94 5.06
C MET A 43 9.51 5.50 4.43
N GLY A 44 10.20 6.43 5.11
CA GLY A 44 11.43 7.04 4.59
C GLY A 44 11.25 7.82 3.29
N MET A 45 10.06 8.40 3.06
CA MET A 45 9.77 9.18 1.85
C MET A 45 9.37 10.63 2.17
N SER A 46 9.43 11.51 1.18
CA SER A 46 8.98 12.89 1.33
C SER A 46 7.46 12.98 1.48
N TYR A 47 6.99 13.99 2.21
CA TYR A 47 5.56 14.29 2.32
C TYR A 47 4.90 14.46 0.94
N ARG A 48 5.56 15.18 0.02
CA ARG A 48 5.10 15.37 -1.36
C ARG A 48 4.87 14.02 -2.06
N ARG A 49 5.77 13.05 -1.87
CA ARG A 49 5.61 11.72 -2.46
C ARG A 49 4.42 10.97 -1.87
N ALA A 50 4.24 11.00 -0.55
CA ALA A 50 3.09 10.37 0.10
C ALA A 50 1.77 11.01 -0.34
N TRP A 51 1.73 12.34 -0.47
CA TRP A 51 0.56 13.06 -0.99
C TRP A 51 0.19 12.63 -2.41
N GLN A 52 1.17 12.57 -3.33
CA GLN A 52 0.94 12.09 -4.71
C GLN A 52 0.41 10.66 -4.76
N LEU A 53 0.83 9.81 -3.83
CA LEU A 53 0.31 8.43 -3.73
C LEU A 53 -1.13 8.40 -3.23
N VAL A 54 -1.49 9.26 -2.26
CA VAL A 54 -2.87 9.43 -1.79
C VAL A 54 -3.77 9.98 -2.91
N GLU A 55 -3.32 10.99 -3.66
CA GLU A 55 -4.06 11.52 -4.80
C GLU A 55 -4.28 10.44 -5.87
N ALA A 56 -3.26 9.65 -6.18
CA ALA A 56 -3.39 8.53 -7.09
C ALA A 56 -4.39 7.48 -6.55
N LEU A 57 -4.35 7.15 -5.27
CA LEU A 57 -5.31 6.23 -4.65
C LEU A 57 -6.75 6.75 -4.78
N ASN A 58 -7.01 8.01 -4.45
CA ASN A 58 -8.37 8.56 -4.52
C ASN A 58 -8.88 8.72 -5.96
N ARG A 59 -7.97 8.91 -6.93
CA ARG A 59 -8.32 9.02 -8.35
C ARG A 59 -8.53 7.65 -9.02
N ASP A 60 -7.70 6.66 -8.69
CA ASP A 60 -7.64 5.39 -9.42
C ASP A 60 -8.76 4.42 -8.98
N PHE A 61 -9.48 4.71 -7.90
CA PHE A 61 -10.58 3.90 -7.37
C PHE A 61 -11.92 4.63 -7.41
N ARG A 62 -13.02 3.86 -7.38
CA ARG A 62 -14.40 4.38 -7.51
C ARG A 62 -14.87 5.25 -6.33
N GLU A 63 -14.23 5.08 -5.18
CA GLU A 63 -14.52 5.78 -3.93
C GLU A 63 -13.17 6.25 -3.35
N PRO A 64 -13.13 7.39 -2.63
CA PRO A 64 -11.92 7.82 -1.94
C PRO A 64 -11.39 6.72 -1.02
N VAL A 65 -10.10 6.42 -1.11
CA VAL A 65 -9.40 5.47 -0.24
C VAL A 65 -9.00 6.15 1.07
N VAL A 66 -8.62 7.42 0.99
CA VAL A 66 -8.19 8.24 2.14
C VAL A 66 -8.92 9.57 2.10
N GLU A 67 -9.58 9.93 3.19
CA GLU A 67 -10.10 11.27 3.43
C GLU A 67 -9.02 12.14 4.07
N THR A 68 -8.89 13.38 3.59
CA THR A 68 -7.97 14.36 4.15
C THR A 68 -8.77 15.53 4.72
N ALA A 69 -8.48 15.90 5.96
CA ALA A 69 -9.01 17.13 6.55
C ALA A 69 -8.04 18.27 6.22
N ILE A 70 -8.52 19.29 5.51
CA ILE A 70 -7.76 20.51 5.24
C ILE A 70 -7.58 21.24 6.58
N GLY A 71 -6.33 21.58 6.90
CA GLY A 71 -5.89 21.93 8.24
C GLY A 71 -6.56 23.15 8.89
N GLY A 72 -6.86 23.01 10.18
CA GLY A 72 -6.92 24.10 11.16
C GLY A 72 -5.66 24.10 12.06
N ARG A 73 -5.64 24.96 13.10
CA ARG A 73 -4.49 25.24 14.02
C ARG A 73 -3.73 24.04 14.61
N ARG A 74 -4.24 22.80 14.50
CA ARG A 74 -3.62 21.57 15.05
C ARG A 74 -3.06 20.60 13.99
N GLY A 75 -3.02 21.02 12.72
CA GLY A 75 -2.56 20.21 11.59
C GLY A 75 -3.70 19.43 10.94
N GLY A 76 -3.67 19.34 9.60
CA GLY A 76 -4.60 18.51 8.84
C GLY A 76 -4.46 17.03 9.19
N GLY A 77 -5.58 16.32 9.26
CA GLY A 77 -5.63 14.88 9.50
C GLY A 77 -5.82 14.08 8.22
N ALA A 78 -5.52 12.79 8.26
CA ALA A 78 -5.87 11.87 7.21
C ALA A 78 -6.46 10.59 7.80
N ARG A 79 -7.52 10.07 7.21
CA ARG A 79 -8.20 8.87 7.66
C ARG A 79 -8.43 7.94 6.48
N VAL A 80 -8.11 6.66 6.65
CA VAL A 80 -8.51 5.64 5.68
C VAL A 80 -10.02 5.47 5.76
N THR A 81 -10.69 5.57 4.61
CA THR A 81 -12.15 5.42 4.53
C THR A 81 -12.55 3.97 4.77
N PRO A 82 -13.84 3.68 5.06
CA PRO A 82 -14.32 2.29 5.09
C PRO A 82 -14.05 1.53 3.80
N PHE A 83 -14.13 2.21 2.64
CA PHE A 83 -13.76 1.64 1.35
C PHE A 83 -12.26 1.31 1.28
N GLY A 84 -11.39 2.23 1.69
CA GLY A 84 -9.95 2.02 1.70
C GLY A 84 -9.51 0.86 2.60
N ALA A 85 -10.16 0.70 3.76
CA ALA A 85 -9.90 -0.41 4.67
C ALA A 85 -10.28 -1.77 4.07
N ARG A 86 -11.47 -1.85 3.42
CA ARG A 86 -11.88 -3.07 2.69
C ARG A 86 -10.93 -3.39 1.55
N LEU A 87 -10.59 -2.38 0.73
CA LEU A 87 -9.66 -2.52 -0.39
C LEU A 87 -8.29 -3.07 0.05
N LEU A 88 -7.74 -2.54 1.15
CA LEU A 88 -6.50 -3.02 1.72
C LEU A 88 -6.62 -4.49 2.15
N GLY A 89 -7.71 -4.86 2.83
CA GLY A 89 -7.98 -6.23 3.24
C GLY A 89 -8.05 -7.20 2.05
N GLU A 90 -8.77 -6.83 0.99
CA GLU A 90 -8.85 -7.59 -0.25
C GLU A 90 -7.46 -7.77 -0.90
N PHE A 91 -6.66 -6.70 -0.96
CA PHE A 91 -5.31 -6.77 -1.50
C PHE A 91 -4.41 -7.71 -0.69
N ARG A 92 -4.45 -7.65 0.65
CA ARG A 92 -3.70 -8.58 1.51
C ARG A 92 -4.15 -10.03 1.31
N ALA A 93 -5.45 -10.27 1.13
CA ALA A 93 -5.96 -11.60 0.82
C ALA A 93 -5.47 -12.11 -0.55
N LEU A 94 -5.38 -11.24 -1.57
CA LEU A 94 -4.80 -11.59 -2.87
C LEU A 94 -3.31 -11.96 -2.75
N GLU A 95 -2.53 -11.19 -1.99
CA GLU A 95 -1.12 -11.51 -1.73
C GLU A 95 -0.96 -12.87 -1.05
N ALA A 96 -1.76 -13.16 -0.02
CA ALA A 96 -1.74 -14.44 0.69
C ALA A 96 -2.05 -15.61 -0.25
N LYS A 97 -3.12 -15.49 -1.05
CA LYS A 97 -3.52 -16.52 -2.03
C LYS A 97 -2.46 -16.75 -3.08
N ALA A 98 -1.90 -15.68 -3.66
CA ALA A 98 -0.86 -15.77 -4.67
C ALA A 98 0.39 -16.44 -4.09
N SER A 99 0.84 -16.02 -2.91
CA SER A 99 1.98 -16.60 -2.22
C SER A 99 1.80 -18.09 -1.93
N ALA A 100 0.60 -18.50 -1.51
CA ALA A 100 0.29 -19.91 -1.24
C ALA A 100 0.30 -20.74 -2.54
N ALA A 101 -0.31 -20.23 -3.61
CA ALA A 101 -0.42 -20.94 -4.89
C ALA A 101 0.95 -21.25 -5.52
N ILE A 102 1.94 -20.36 -5.37
CA ILE A 102 3.27 -20.52 -5.97
C ILE A 102 4.35 -21.00 -5.00
N ALA A 103 3.99 -21.37 -3.76
CA ALA A 103 4.98 -21.60 -2.70
C ALA A 103 6.05 -22.64 -3.10
N ALA A 104 5.63 -23.75 -3.70
CA ALA A 104 6.54 -24.81 -4.15
C ALA A 104 7.43 -24.34 -5.33
N ASP A 105 6.87 -23.61 -6.30
CA ASP A 105 7.62 -23.05 -7.43
C ASP A 105 8.65 -22.03 -6.97
N LEU A 106 8.26 -21.16 -6.05
CA LEU A 106 9.14 -20.14 -5.49
C LEU A 106 10.29 -20.77 -4.71
N GLN A 107 10.04 -21.84 -3.94
CA GLN A 107 11.11 -22.61 -3.29
C GLN A 107 12.07 -23.23 -4.30
N ARG A 108 11.56 -23.79 -5.40
CA ARG A 108 12.40 -24.33 -6.48
C ARG A 108 13.25 -23.23 -7.12
N PHE A 109 12.63 -22.12 -7.48
CA PHE A 109 13.29 -20.97 -8.10
C PHE A 109 14.38 -20.38 -7.19
N ASN A 110 14.09 -20.23 -5.90
CA ASN A 110 15.02 -19.65 -4.93
C ASN A 110 16.31 -20.45 -4.75
N ARG A 111 16.35 -21.75 -5.12
CA ARG A 111 17.59 -22.54 -5.11
C ARG A 111 18.62 -22.06 -6.16
N HIS A 112 18.18 -21.36 -7.21
CA HIS A 112 19.06 -20.78 -8.22
C HIS A 112 19.63 -19.42 -7.80
N LEU A 113 19.03 -18.76 -6.79
CA LEU A 113 19.53 -17.49 -6.29
C LEU A 113 20.84 -17.72 -5.54
N ARG A 114 21.88 -16.94 -5.87
CA ARG A 114 23.09 -16.90 -5.06
C ARG A 114 22.70 -16.46 -3.65
N ARG A 115 23.03 -17.27 -2.65
CA ARG A 115 22.99 -16.81 -1.25
C ARG A 115 23.95 -15.63 -1.16
N ARG A 116 23.40 -14.44 -0.88
CA ARG A 116 24.19 -13.30 -0.44
C ARG A 116 24.54 -13.47 1.03
#